data_AF-A0A9X6W2I3-F1
#
_entry.id   AF-A0A9X6W2I3-F1
#
_cell.length_a   1.000
_cell.length_b   1.000
_cell.length_c   1.000
_cell.angle_alpha   90.00
_cell.angle_beta   90.00
_cell.angle_gamma   90.00
#
_symmetry.space_group_name_H-M   'P 1'
#
loop_
_entity.id
_entity.type
_entity.pdbx_description
1 polymer ?
#
loop_
_entity_poly.entity_id
_entity_poly.type
_entity_poly.pdbx_seq_one_letter_code
_entity_poly.pdbx_strand_id
1 'polypeptide(L)'
;MELIEKVSKFRSLNIAMMTPAAINKAIYDVLTFEGQFIYFTNGSTYPKGTLFFRARKLDSSVFPNAELMYEPHFWNAPAECIKTYGRLNKPGESLLYTTPGIPEITLKEIKIPDNSYYALMVYEATDDIKVNLIGQQYNYEMLGIQSEKIKLINNIFNDFLKDEFSRDVGEGTEYLYIVSELIAKNFFDLPPKDIQDAWAYPSLKDKEKYNVCFRPEIAKEVLKLKGALICEKLPQSYEIHVKCIQSEFDSSGKAQFYAVGSEEQHKVFPEITPVS
;
A
#
# COMPACT_ATOMS: atom_id res chain seq x y z
N MET A 1 21.55 23.49 -5.59
CA MET A 1 21.22 23.83 -6.99
C MET A 1 21.29 22.60 -7.89
N GLU A 2 22.40 21.85 -7.91
CA GLU A 2 22.55 20.64 -8.74
C GLU A 2 21.42 19.59 -8.60
N LEU A 3 20.99 19.25 -7.38
CA LEU A 3 19.89 18.28 -7.19
C LEU A 3 18.55 18.75 -7.78
N ILE A 4 18.25 20.05 -7.67
CA ILE A 4 17.02 20.63 -8.24
C ILE A 4 17.07 20.55 -9.77
N GLU A 5 18.24 20.79 -10.37
CA GLU A 5 18.46 20.64 -11.80
C GLU A 5 18.31 19.18 -12.25
N LYS A 6 18.86 18.22 -11.48
CA LYS A 6 18.67 16.78 -11.73
C LYS A 6 17.20 16.38 -11.71
N VAL A 7 16.44 16.80 -10.68
CA VAL A 7 15.00 16.55 -10.55
C VAL A 7 14.22 17.23 -11.70
N SER A 8 14.56 18.48 -12.05
CA SER A 8 13.92 19.20 -13.15
C SER A 8 14.17 18.50 -14.50
N LYS A 9 15.41 18.09 -14.77
CA LYS A 9 15.77 17.31 -15.96
C LYS A 9 14.98 16.00 -16.01
N PHE A 10 14.91 15.27 -14.91
CA PHE A 10 14.12 14.03 -14.81
C PHE A 10 12.65 14.26 -15.12
N ARG A 11 12.05 15.31 -14.56
CA ARG A 11 10.63 15.66 -14.78
C ARG A 11 10.32 16.07 -16.22
N SER A 12 11.32 16.48 -17.00
CA SER A 12 11.15 16.80 -18.43
C SER A 12 11.20 15.57 -19.35
N LEU A 13 11.52 14.39 -18.82
CA LEU A 13 11.64 13.17 -19.62
C LEU A 13 10.28 12.64 -20.07
N ASN A 14 10.22 12.17 -21.32
CA ASN A 14 9.08 11.43 -21.84
C ASN A 14 9.22 9.93 -21.50
N ILE A 15 8.81 9.56 -20.28
CA ILE A 15 8.90 8.19 -19.74
C ILE A 15 8.24 7.16 -20.67
N ALA A 16 7.16 7.52 -21.37
CA ALA A 16 6.45 6.62 -22.29
C ALA A 16 7.31 6.10 -23.45
N MET A 17 8.35 6.86 -23.82
CA MET A 17 9.23 6.57 -24.95
C MET A 17 10.58 5.99 -24.51
N MET A 18 10.75 5.69 -23.22
CA MET A 18 12.02 5.24 -22.66
C MET A 18 12.00 3.75 -22.34
N THR A 19 13.17 3.12 -22.43
CA THR A 19 13.33 1.75 -21.95
C THR A 19 13.48 1.73 -20.42
N PRO A 20 13.16 0.61 -19.74
CA PRO A 20 13.36 0.48 -18.30
C PRO A 20 14.80 0.79 -17.86
N ALA A 21 15.81 0.40 -18.65
CA ALA A 21 17.22 0.69 -18.35
C ALA A 21 17.53 2.20 -18.42
N ALA A 22 16.96 2.92 -19.40
CA ALA A 22 17.13 4.36 -19.51
C ALA A 22 16.43 5.11 -18.38
N ILE A 23 15.23 4.65 -17.99
CA ILE A 23 14.49 5.20 -16.84
C ILE A 23 15.30 4.98 -15.56
N ASN A 24 15.79 3.76 -15.32
CA ASN A 24 16.60 3.46 -14.14
C ASN A 24 17.87 4.31 -14.07
N LYS A 25 18.55 4.54 -15.20
CA LYS A 25 19.70 5.44 -15.25
C LYS A 25 19.32 6.86 -14.85
N ALA A 26 18.19 7.37 -15.35
CA ALA A 26 17.72 8.70 -15.00
C ALA A 26 17.32 8.83 -13.51
N ILE A 27 16.73 7.79 -12.93
CA ILE A 27 16.46 7.70 -11.49
C ILE A 27 17.77 7.73 -10.71
N TYR A 28 18.74 6.93 -11.11
CA TYR A 28 20.06 6.87 -10.48
C TYR A 28 20.78 8.22 -10.50
N ASP A 29 20.71 8.96 -11.62
CA ASP A 29 21.27 10.32 -11.73
C ASP A 29 20.67 11.28 -10.68
N VAL A 30 19.37 11.17 -10.40
CA VAL A 30 18.67 11.95 -9.36
C VAL A 30 19.08 11.48 -7.97
N LEU A 31 18.98 10.19 -7.70
CA LEU A 31 19.12 9.61 -6.36
C LEU A 31 20.57 9.52 -5.86
N THR A 32 21.57 9.64 -6.74
CA THR A 32 22.98 9.50 -6.34
C THR A 32 23.78 10.79 -6.37
N PHE A 33 24.76 10.86 -5.48
CA PHE A 33 25.80 11.88 -5.45
C PHE A 33 27.14 11.17 -5.61
N GLU A 34 27.95 11.58 -6.60
CA GLU A 34 29.23 10.94 -6.95
C GLU A 34 29.12 9.40 -7.16
N GLY A 35 27.98 8.94 -7.70
CA GLY A 35 27.71 7.51 -7.92
C GLY A 35 27.37 6.74 -6.65
N GLN A 36 27.10 7.42 -5.53
CA GLN A 36 26.68 6.79 -4.28
C GLN A 36 25.26 7.22 -3.93
N PHE A 37 24.43 6.23 -3.61
CA PHE A 37 23.14 6.47 -2.98
C PHE A 37 23.37 6.65 -1.48
N ILE A 38 23.26 7.89 -1.01
CA ILE A 38 23.42 8.23 0.41
C ILE A 38 22.06 8.70 0.90
N TYR A 39 21.30 7.75 1.45
CA TYR A 39 19.99 7.99 2.03
C TYR A 39 19.99 7.53 3.49
N PHE A 40 19.45 8.36 4.38
CA PHE A 40 19.21 7.94 5.75
C PHE A 40 18.12 6.87 5.71
N THR A 41 18.45 5.59 5.95
CA THR A 41 17.41 4.55 5.99
C THR A 41 16.42 4.89 7.09
N ASN A 42 15.14 4.98 6.74
CA ASN A 42 14.09 5.27 7.70
C ASN A 42 13.37 3.99 8.08
N GLY A 43 14.04 3.21 8.92
CA GLY A 43 13.44 2.02 9.51
C GLY A 43 12.37 2.40 10.53
N SER A 44 11.21 1.77 10.43
CA SER A 44 10.17 1.85 11.45
C SER A 44 9.56 0.47 11.67
N THR A 45 8.81 0.35 12.75
CA THR A 45 8.18 -0.90 13.17
C THR A 45 6.72 -0.63 13.50
N TYR A 46 5.82 -1.37 12.87
CA TYR A 46 4.45 -1.48 13.36
C TYR A 46 4.40 -2.61 14.40
N PRO A 47 3.96 -2.35 15.63
CA PRO A 47 3.98 -3.36 16.67
C PRO A 47 3.01 -4.50 16.35
N LYS A 48 3.30 -5.69 16.88
CA LYS A 48 2.37 -6.82 16.92
C LYS A 48 0.97 -6.38 17.37
N GLY A 49 -0.06 -6.91 16.72
CA GLY A 49 -1.45 -6.54 16.95
C GLY A 49 -1.92 -5.32 16.14
N THR A 50 -1.02 -4.64 15.42
CA THR A 50 -1.43 -3.58 14.48
C THR A 50 -2.37 -4.14 13.42
N LEU A 51 -3.46 -3.43 13.16
CA LEU A 51 -4.41 -3.79 12.10
C LEU A 51 -3.99 -3.20 10.76
N PHE A 52 -4.13 -3.99 9.71
CA PHE A 52 -3.88 -3.60 8.33
C PHE A 52 -5.13 -3.84 7.50
N PHE A 53 -5.46 -2.88 6.64
CA PHE A 53 -6.71 -2.87 5.89
C PHE A 53 -6.44 -2.93 4.39
N ARG A 54 -7.20 -3.77 3.68
CA ARG A 54 -7.22 -3.80 2.21
C ARG A 54 -8.66 -3.73 1.75
N ALA A 55 -8.97 -2.81 0.84
CA ALA A 55 -10.25 -2.81 0.16
C ALA A 55 -10.12 -3.47 -1.21
N ARG A 56 -11.21 -4.11 -1.67
CA ARG A 56 -11.33 -4.69 -3.00
C ARG A 56 -12.74 -4.44 -3.51
N LYS A 57 -12.86 -3.80 -4.68
CA LYS A 57 -14.14 -3.69 -5.38
C LYS A 57 -14.67 -5.08 -5.72
N LEU A 58 -15.98 -5.27 -5.57
CA LEU A 58 -16.68 -6.49 -5.96
C LEU A 58 -17.58 -6.17 -7.15
N ASP A 59 -17.63 -7.09 -8.11
CA ASP A 59 -18.46 -6.90 -9.32
C ASP A 59 -19.90 -7.37 -9.11
N SER A 60 -20.13 -8.23 -8.11
CA SER A 60 -21.46 -8.75 -7.76
C SER A 60 -21.98 -8.15 -6.45
N SER A 61 -23.29 -7.87 -6.43
CA SER A 61 -24.05 -7.54 -5.22
C SER A 61 -24.64 -8.77 -4.51
N VAL A 62 -24.45 -9.97 -5.08
CA VAL A 62 -24.95 -11.23 -4.51
C VAL A 62 -23.87 -11.89 -3.67
N PHE A 63 -24.20 -12.19 -2.41
CA PHE A 63 -23.30 -12.80 -1.44
C PHE A 63 -23.84 -14.14 -0.93
N PRO A 64 -23.01 -15.18 -0.81
CA PRO A 64 -21.55 -15.22 -1.05
C PRO A 64 -21.18 -15.09 -2.54
N ASN A 65 -20.19 -14.23 -2.84
CA ASN A 65 -19.67 -13.99 -4.19
C ASN A 65 -18.57 -15.01 -4.52
N ALA A 66 -18.54 -15.53 -5.75
CA ALA A 66 -17.46 -16.39 -6.24
C ALA A 66 -16.06 -15.77 -6.05
N GLU A 67 -15.97 -14.44 -6.14
CA GLU A 67 -14.73 -13.68 -5.91
C GLU A 67 -14.20 -13.73 -4.47
N LEU A 68 -14.97 -14.24 -3.51
CA LEU A 68 -14.64 -14.33 -2.09
C LEU A 68 -14.93 -15.73 -1.53
N MET A 69 -14.90 -16.76 -2.38
CA MET A 69 -15.25 -18.13 -1.98
C MET A 69 -14.20 -18.81 -1.10
N TYR A 70 -12.90 -18.57 -1.32
CA TYR A 70 -11.81 -19.29 -0.67
C TYR A 70 -10.76 -18.34 -0.09
N GLU A 71 -10.00 -18.83 0.87
CA GLU A 71 -8.97 -18.07 1.60
C GLU A 71 -8.02 -17.24 0.69
N PRO A 72 -7.50 -17.77 -0.44
CA PRO A 72 -6.60 -17.01 -1.30
C PRO A 72 -7.22 -15.72 -1.87
N HIS A 73 -8.54 -15.66 -2.01
CA HIS A 73 -9.24 -14.50 -2.55
C HIS A 73 -9.17 -13.27 -1.64
N PHE A 74 -8.87 -13.47 -0.36
CA PHE A 74 -8.80 -12.40 0.61
C PHE A 74 -7.45 -11.68 0.56
N TRP A 75 -6.37 -12.34 0.14
CA TRP A 75 -4.99 -11.85 0.32
C TRP A 75 -4.47 -10.87 -0.72
N ASN A 76 -3.85 -11.35 -1.80
CA ASN A 76 -3.27 -10.56 -2.88
C ASN A 76 -3.93 -10.94 -4.21
N ALA A 77 -3.90 -10.05 -5.19
CA ALA A 77 -4.47 -10.37 -6.51
C ALA A 77 -3.60 -11.43 -7.22
N PRO A 78 -4.17 -12.44 -7.89
CA PRO A 78 -3.39 -13.39 -8.66
C PRO A 78 -2.50 -12.68 -9.70
N ALA A 79 -1.28 -13.20 -9.91
CA ALA A 79 -0.28 -12.59 -10.78
C ALA A 79 -0.81 -12.34 -12.20
N GLU A 80 -1.58 -13.29 -12.72
CA GLU A 80 -2.23 -13.25 -14.01
C GLU A 80 -3.24 -12.09 -14.16
N CYS A 81 -3.80 -11.57 -13.08
CA CYS A 81 -4.71 -10.42 -13.10
C CYS A 81 -3.96 -9.07 -13.19
N ILE A 82 -2.65 -9.06 -12.98
CA ILE A 82 -1.85 -7.84 -12.87
C ILE A 82 -1.25 -7.52 -14.24
N LYS A 83 -2.00 -6.74 -15.02
CA LYS A 83 -1.64 -6.42 -16.42
C LYS A 83 -0.81 -5.15 -16.58
N THR A 84 -0.83 -4.28 -15.58
CA THR A 84 -0.16 -2.97 -15.60
C THR A 84 0.78 -2.83 -14.41
N TYR A 85 1.62 -1.78 -14.44
CA TYR A 85 2.42 -1.41 -13.28
C TYR A 85 1.51 -0.87 -12.18
N GLY A 86 1.75 -1.29 -10.94
CA GLY A 86 1.33 -0.57 -9.74
C GLY A 86 2.52 0.18 -9.16
N ARG A 87 2.30 0.93 -8.08
CA ARG A 87 3.33 1.76 -7.44
C ARG A 87 4.60 0.97 -7.08
N LEU A 88 4.45 -0.30 -6.68
CA LEU A 88 5.57 -1.16 -6.26
C LEU A 88 5.68 -2.47 -7.02
N ASN A 89 4.75 -2.77 -7.94
CA ASN A 89 4.73 -4.04 -8.67
C ASN A 89 4.75 -3.80 -10.17
N LYS A 90 5.44 -4.67 -10.89
CA LYS A 90 5.36 -4.75 -12.36
C LYS A 90 4.21 -5.68 -12.80
N PRO A 91 3.86 -5.70 -14.10
CA PRO A 91 2.92 -6.68 -14.64
C PRO A 91 3.35 -8.11 -14.27
N GLY A 92 2.40 -8.93 -13.83
CA GLY A 92 2.64 -10.29 -13.38
C GLY A 92 3.25 -10.43 -11.98
N GLU A 93 3.53 -9.33 -11.28
CA GLU A 93 4.06 -9.38 -9.90
C GLU A 93 2.94 -9.13 -8.90
N SER A 94 2.66 -10.14 -8.07
CA SER A 94 1.64 -10.06 -7.03
C SER A 94 2.21 -9.56 -5.71
N LEU A 95 1.60 -8.52 -5.16
CA LEU A 95 1.90 -7.95 -3.84
C LEU A 95 0.61 -7.71 -3.05
N LEU A 96 0.72 -7.71 -1.73
CA LEU A 96 -0.38 -7.34 -0.83
C LEU A 96 -0.25 -5.87 -0.44
N TYR A 97 -1.15 -5.04 -0.96
CA TYR A 97 -1.27 -3.64 -0.59
C TYR A 97 -2.24 -3.46 0.59
N THR A 98 -1.80 -2.74 1.61
CA THR A 98 -2.58 -2.46 2.82
C THR A 98 -2.39 -1.03 3.31
N THR A 99 -3.29 -0.59 4.20
CA THR A 99 -3.13 0.61 5.00
C THR A 99 -3.15 0.24 6.48
N PRO A 100 -2.16 0.65 7.29
CA PRO A 100 -2.14 0.39 8.73
C PRO A 100 -3.10 1.33 9.48
N GLY A 101 -3.83 0.77 10.45
CA GLY A 101 -4.54 1.48 11.53
C GLY A 101 -5.82 2.23 11.15
N ILE A 102 -5.97 2.73 9.92
CA ILE A 102 -7.06 3.64 9.54
C ILE A 102 -7.79 3.13 8.27
N PRO A 103 -8.96 2.47 8.40
CA PRO A 103 -9.68 1.90 7.26
C PRO A 103 -10.20 2.95 6.28
N GLU A 104 -10.49 4.18 6.72
CA GLU A 104 -11.01 5.25 5.87
C GLU A 104 -10.00 5.70 4.81
N ILE A 105 -8.70 5.62 5.12
CA ILE A 105 -7.64 5.92 4.15
C ILE A 105 -7.65 4.87 3.03
N THR A 106 -7.83 3.60 3.38
CA THR A 106 -7.96 2.51 2.40
C THR A 106 -9.12 2.77 1.43
N LEU A 107 -10.26 3.26 1.93
CA LEU A 107 -11.41 3.60 1.08
C LEU A 107 -11.15 4.81 0.20
N LYS A 108 -10.38 5.78 0.67
CA LYS A 108 -10.00 6.95 -0.16
C LYS A 108 -9.01 6.54 -1.25
N GLU A 109 -8.10 5.61 -0.99
CA GLU A 109 -7.11 5.14 -1.97
C GLU A 109 -7.75 4.43 -3.17
N ILE A 110 -8.83 3.69 -2.92
CA ILE A 110 -9.51 2.93 -3.97
C ILE A 110 -10.67 3.75 -4.54
N LYS A 111 -10.69 3.93 -5.87
CA LYS A 111 -11.77 4.59 -6.61
C LYS A 111 -12.99 3.66 -6.70
N ILE A 112 -13.65 3.39 -5.58
CA ILE A 112 -14.88 2.56 -5.51
C ILE A 112 -16.07 3.42 -5.97
N PRO A 113 -16.81 3.01 -7.01
CA PRO A 113 -17.98 3.76 -7.47
C PRO A 113 -19.09 3.82 -6.41
N ASP A 114 -19.86 4.90 -6.41
CA ASP A 114 -21.07 4.99 -5.59
C ASP A 114 -22.09 3.90 -5.98
N ASN A 115 -22.85 3.43 -4.99
CA ASN A 115 -23.83 2.33 -5.10
C ASN A 115 -23.22 0.99 -5.56
N SER A 116 -21.94 0.76 -5.27
CA SER A 116 -21.25 -0.51 -5.53
C SER A 116 -20.85 -1.22 -4.25
N TYR A 117 -20.43 -2.47 -4.35
CA TYR A 117 -20.00 -3.28 -3.23
C TYR A 117 -18.49 -3.43 -3.20
N TYR A 118 -17.95 -3.54 -1.99
CA TYR A 118 -16.53 -3.80 -1.77
C TYR A 118 -16.33 -4.72 -0.56
N ALA A 119 -15.23 -5.46 -0.58
CA ALA A 119 -14.72 -6.16 0.59
C ALA A 119 -13.66 -5.30 1.25
N LEU A 120 -13.75 -5.11 2.56
CA LEU A 120 -12.70 -4.55 3.40
C LEU A 120 -12.10 -5.68 4.23
N MET A 121 -10.97 -6.22 3.78
CA MET A 121 -10.22 -7.23 4.50
C MET A 121 -9.44 -6.57 5.65
N VAL A 122 -9.51 -7.20 6.82
CA VAL A 122 -8.82 -6.78 8.03
C VAL A 122 -7.79 -7.85 8.40
N TYR A 123 -6.53 -7.46 8.41
CA TYR A 123 -5.44 -8.28 8.89
C TYR A 123 -4.93 -7.76 10.23
N GLU A 124 -4.37 -8.64 11.02
CA GLU A 124 -3.71 -8.29 12.28
C GLU A 124 -2.28 -8.82 12.24
N ALA A 125 -1.32 -7.98 12.60
CA ALA A 125 0.07 -8.38 12.71
C ALA A 125 0.27 -9.42 13.82
N THR A 126 0.84 -10.57 13.47
CA THR A 126 1.17 -11.65 14.41
C THR A 126 2.54 -11.45 15.08
N ASP A 127 3.37 -10.58 14.51
CA ASP A 127 4.67 -10.14 14.99
C ASP A 127 4.89 -8.64 14.67
N ASP A 128 5.98 -8.07 15.16
CA ASP A 128 6.42 -6.72 14.78
C ASP A 128 6.76 -6.66 13.29
N ILE A 129 6.22 -5.66 12.58
CA ILE A 129 6.41 -5.49 11.14
C ILE A 129 7.46 -4.42 10.88
N LYS A 130 8.64 -4.83 10.41
CA LYS A 130 9.72 -3.92 10.03
C LYS A 130 9.47 -3.36 8.64
N VAL A 131 9.48 -2.04 8.52
CA VAL A 131 9.29 -1.35 7.26
C VAL A 131 10.39 -0.33 7.01
N ASN A 132 10.67 -0.08 5.74
CA ASN A 132 11.42 1.09 5.30
C ASN A 132 10.42 2.15 4.82
N LEU A 133 10.44 3.33 5.44
CA LEU A 133 9.54 4.45 5.15
C LEU A 133 10.12 5.31 4.03
N ILE A 134 9.58 5.13 2.83
CA ILE A 134 10.04 5.83 1.63
C ILE A 134 9.50 7.26 1.63
N GLY A 135 10.38 8.26 1.56
CA GLY A 135 10.00 9.67 1.43
C GLY A 135 9.47 10.30 2.72
N GLN A 136 9.76 9.74 3.90
CA GLN A 136 9.35 10.35 5.17
C GLN A 136 10.16 11.60 5.51
N GLN A 137 9.49 12.58 6.12
CA GLN A 137 10.15 13.72 6.75
C GLN A 137 10.86 13.29 8.04
N TYR A 138 12.04 13.84 8.27
CA TYR A 138 12.83 13.55 9.45
C TYR A 138 12.66 14.62 10.51
N ASN A 139 12.65 14.20 11.76
CA ASN A 139 12.97 15.10 12.85
C ASN A 139 14.50 15.28 12.89
N TYR A 140 14.99 16.28 12.16
CA TYR A 140 16.42 16.57 12.06
C TYR A 140 17.08 16.89 13.41
N GLU A 141 16.32 17.46 14.35
CA GLU A 141 16.82 17.75 15.70
C GLU A 141 17.12 16.46 16.46
N MET A 142 16.22 15.49 16.41
CA MET A 142 16.43 14.17 17.02
C MET A 142 17.63 13.42 16.40
N LEU A 143 17.91 13.65 15.12
CA LEU A 143 19.08 13.10 14.44
C LEU A 143 20.38 13.89 14.70
N GLY A 144 20.32 14.99 15.46
CA GLY A 144 21.46 15.87 15.68
C GLY A 144 21.94 16.62 14.43
N ILE A 145 21.11 16.69 13.38
CA ILE A 145 21.44 17.35 12.11
C ILE A 145 21.08 18.82 12.21
N GLN A 146 22.10 19.67 12.36
CA GLN A 146 21.95 21.13 12.48
C GLN A 146 22.13 21.88 11.15
N SER A 147 22.78 21.26 10.16
CA SER A 147 23.11 21.93 8.88
C SER A 147 21.86 22.13 8.02
N GLU A 148 21.45 23.39 7.84
CA GLU A 148 20.33 23.78 6.97
C GLU A 148 20.50 23.30 5.53
N LYS A 149 21.74 23.25 5.02
CA LYS A 149 22.02 22.70 3.70
C LYS A 149 21.67 21.22 3.60
N ILE A 150 22.01 20.44 4.64
CA ILE A 150 21.70 19.00 4.68
C ILE A 150 20.19 18.79 4.79
N LYS A 151 19.53 19.54 5.67
CA LYS A 151 18.06 19.51 5.83
C LYS A 151 17.37 19.81 4.49
N LEU A 152 17.80 20.86 3.80
CA LEU A 152 17.25 21.25 2.49
C LEU A 152 17.44 20.15 1.43
N ILE A 153 18.65 19.60 1.30
CA ILE A 153 18.93 18.53 0.34
C ILE A 153 18.06 17.30 0.63
N ASN A 154 17.98 16.88 1.89
CA ASN A 154 17.19 15.72 2.28
C ASN A 154 15.68 15.96 2.06
N ASN A 155 15.18 17.16 2.33
CA ASN A 155 13.79 17.53 2.00
C ASN A 155 13.51 17.43 0.50
N ILE A 156 14.40 17.95 -0.37
CA ILE A 156 14.24 17.83 -1.83
C ILE A 156 14.18 16.36 -2.27
N PHE A 157 15.01 15.50 -1.68
CA PHE A 157 14.97 14.06 -1.94
C PHE A 157 13.65 13.43 -1.50
N ASN A 158 13.20 13.71 -0.26
CA ASN A 158 11.96 13.16 0.25
C ASN A 158 10.75 13.67 -0.55
N ASP A 159 10.74 14.94 -0.98
CA ASP A 159 9.67 15.49 -1.81
C ASP A 159 9.64 14.81 -3.18
N PHE A 160 10.81 14.55 -3.79
CA PHE A 160 10.89 13.75 -5.02
C PHE A 160 10.28 12.35 -4.81
N LEU A 161 10.69 11.64 -3.75
CA LEU A 161 10.14 10.32 -3.43
C LEU A 161 8.63 10.37 -3.14
N LYS A 162 8.18 11.31 -2.32
CA LYS A 162 6.75 11.51 -2.03
C LYS A 162 5.97 11.72 -3.32
N ASP A 163 6.44 12.56 -4.22
CA ASP A 163 5.77 12.82 -5.49
C ASP A 163 5.70 11.57 -6.38
N GLU A 164 6.77 10.77 -6.48
CA GLU A 164 6.75 9.54 -7.28
C GLU A 164 5.82 8.47 -6.70
N PHE A 165 5.80 8.28 -5.37
CA PHE A 165 4.95 7.26 -4.71
C PHE A 165 3.50 7.71 -4.46
N SER A 166 3.20 9.01 -4.56
CA SER A 166 1.85 9.57 -4.44
C SER A 166 1.25 10.07 -5.76
N ARG A 167 1.92 9.82 -6.88
CA ARG A 167 1.45 10.19 -8.22
C ARG A 167 0.10 9.53 -8.53
N ASP A 168 -0.95 10.31 -8.76
CA ASP A 168 -2.21 9.83 -9.35
C ASP A 168 -2.03 9.80 -10.87
N VAL A 169 -1.99 8.61 -11.45
CA VAL A 169 -1.94 8.43 -12.90
C VAL A 169 -3.33 8.04 -13.39
N GLY A 170 -3.75 8.62 -14.50
CA GLY A 170 -5.03 8.30 -15.13
C GLY A 170 -5.05 6.89 -15.71
N GLU A 171 -6.25 6.40 -16.01
CA GLU A 171 -6.45 5.13 -16.72
C GLU A 171 -5.68 5.14 -18.05
N GLY A 172 -4.94 4.07 -18.33
CA GLY A 172 -4.07 3.95 -19.51
C GLY A 172 -2.69 4.60 -19.36
N THR A 173 -2.41 5.26 -18.23
CA THR A 173 -1.08 5.85 -17.93
C THR A 173 -0.34 5.16 -16.78
N GLU A 174 -0.80 3.97 -16.40
CA GLU A 174 -0.23 3.16 -15.31
C GLU A 174 1.24 2.80 -15.57
N TYR A 175 1.69 2.79 -16.83
CA TYR A 175 3.10 2.59 -17.18
C TYR A 175 4.03 3.59 -16.49
N LEU A 176 3.54 4.78 -16.08
CA LEU A 176 4.32 5.78 -15.36
C LEU A 176 4.75 5.30 -13.96
N TYR A 177 4.06 4.32 -13.37
CA TYR A 177 4.45 3.71 -12.09
C TYR A 177 5.72 2.86 -12.17
N ILE A 178 6.26 2.61 -13.38
CA ILE A 178 7.58 2.01 -13.52
C ILE A 178 8.66 2.81 -12.76
N VAL A 179 8.49 4.13 -12.62
CA VAL A 179 9.45 4.97 -11.88
C VAL A 179 9.47 4.59 -10.40
N SER A 180 8.32 4.60 -9.74
CA SER A 180 8.19 4.22 -8.33
C SER A 180 8.57 2.76 -8.08
N GLU A 181 8.26 1.87 -9.02
CA GLU A 181 8.61 0.46 -8.91
C GLU A 181 10.13 0.27 -8.95
N LEU A 182 10.82 0.88 -9.94
CA LEU A 182 12.27 0.83 -10.03
C LEU A 182 12.95 1.48 -8.83
N ILE A 183 12.41 2.59 -8.31
CA ILE A 183 12.92 3.20 -7.07
C ILE A 183 12.82 2.20 -5.91
N ALA A 184 11.64 1.62 -5.70
CA ALA A 184 11.41 0.67 -4.61
C ALA A 184 12.36 -0.52 -4.70
N LYS A 185 12.48 -1.14 -5.88
CA LYS A 185 13.27 -2.38 -6.07
C LYS A 185 14.79 -2.15 -6.06
N ASN A 186 15.27 -1.03 -6.58
CA ASN A 186 16.72 -0.81 -6.74
C ASN A 186 17.36 -0.06 -5.57
N PHE A 187 16.57 0.70 -4.79
CA PHE A 187 17.11 1.58 -3.73
C PHE A 187 16.52 1.31 -2.35
N PHE A 188 15.31 0.75 -2.27
CA PHE A 188 14.58 0.57 -1.01
C PHE A 188 14.19 -0.89 -0.76
N ASP A 189 14.82 -1.82 -1.46
CA ASP A 189 14.62 -3.25 -1.28
C ASP A 189 15.74 -3.86 -0.42
N LEU A 190 15.56 -3.78 0.89
CA LEU A 190 16.50 -4.30 1.87
C LEU A 190 16.27 -5.80 2.09
N PRO A 191 17.27 -6.54 2.63
CA PRO A 191 17.15 -7.97 2.94
C PRO A 191 15.81 -8.34 3.58
N PRO A 192 14.95 -9.09 2.85
CA PRO A 192 13.61 -9.42 3.32
C PRO A 192 13.66 -10.30 4.56
N LYS A 193 12.73 -10.11 5.51
CA LYS A 193 12.63 -10.82 6.81
C LYS A 193 13.75 -10.53 7.80
N ASP A 194 14.97 -10.27 7.34
CA ASP A 194 16.09 -9.88 8.21
C ASP A 194 15.96 -8.43 8.64
N ILE A 195 15.83 -7.52 7.67
CA ILE A 195 15.83 -6.06 7.91
C ILE A 195 14.47 -5.45 7.58
N GLN A 196 13.76 -5.99 6.58
CA GLN A 196 12.53 -5.40 6.07
C GLN A 196 11.49 -6.47 5.74
N ASP A 197 10.29 -6.34 6.30
CA ASP A 197 9.15 -7.23 6.01
C ASP A 197 8.29 -6.66 4.88
N ALA A 198 8.21 -5.33 4.80
CA ALA A 198 7.41 -4.62 3.80
C ALA A 198 7.98 -3.26 3.42
N TRP A 199 7.51 -2.72 2.29
CA TRP A 199 7.72 -1.32 1.95
C TRP A 199 6.61 -0.47 2.54
N ALA A 200 6.96 0.64 3.16
CA ALA A 200 6.00 1.65 3.56
C ALA A 200 6.19 2.90 2.70
N TYR A 201 5.11 3.38 2.08
CA TYR A 201 5.17 4.50 1.14
C TYR A 201 3.99 5.46 1.34
N PRO A 202 4.11 6.74 0.97
CA PRO A 202 3.10 7.75 1.27
C PRO A 202 1.75 7.43 0.62
N SER A 203 0.68 7.71 1.35
CA SER A 203 -0.67 7.66 0.79
C SER A 203 -0.88 8.80 -0.20
N LEU A 204 -1.64 8.51 -1.26
CA LEU A 204 -2.05 9.50 -2.26
C LEU A 204 -3.09 10.47 -1.70
N LYS A 205 -3.82 10.05 -0.67
CA LYS A 205 -4.95 10.80 -0.09
C LYS A 205 -4.55 11.58 1.16
N ASP A 206 -3.54 11.10 1.87
CA ASP A 206 -2.94 11.80 2.99
C ASP A 206 -1.43 11.54 3.00
N LYS A 207 -0.63 12.53 2.54
CA LYS A 207 0.82 12.39 2.40
C LYS A 207 1.56 12.26 3.75
N GLU A 208 0.87 12.46 4.86
CA GLU A 208 1.39 12.23 6.22
C GLU A 208 1.12 10.80 6.71
N LYS A 209 0.35 10.02 5.95
CA LYS A 209 0.03 8.62 6.22
C LYS A 209 0.73 7.72 5.21
N TYR A 210 0.95 6.47 5.61
CA TYR A 210 1.68 5.49 4.80
C TYR A 210 0.80 4.29 4.50
N ASN A 211 0.88 3.80 3.28
CA ASN A 211 0.45 2.46 2.94
C ASN A 211 1.62 1.50 3.16
N VAL A 212 1.31 0.22 3.36
CA VAL A 212 2.30 -0.84 3.53
C VAL A 212 2.05 -1.92 2.49
N CYS A 213 3.09 -2.26 1.74
CA CYS A 213 3.05 -3.25 0.68
C CYS A 213 3.96 -4.43 1.04
N PHE A 214 3.35 -5.62 1.13
CA PHE A 214 4.03 -6.85 1.50
C PHE A 214 4.25 -7.74 0.28
N ARG A 215 5.32 -8.52 0.35
CA ARG A 215 5.42 -9.73 -0.47
C ARG A 215 4.45 -10.78 0.05
N PRO A 216 3.75 -11.54 -0.82
CA PRO A 216 2.73 -12.50 -0.37
C PRO A 216 3.23 -13.51 0.65
N GLU A 217 4.42 -14.07 0.48
CA GLU A 217 5.00 -15.06 1.37
C GLU A 217 5.31 -14.49 2.76
N ILE A 218 5.83 -13.25 2.82
CA ILE A 218 6.08 -12.58 4.11
C ILE A 218 4.75 -12.23 4.77
N ALA A 219 3.80 -11.68 4.00
CA ALA A 219 2.48 -11.32 4.50
C ALA A 219 1.80 -12.50 5.21
N LYS A 220 1.86 -13.69 4.61
CA LYS A 220 1.26 -14.92 5.17
C LYS A 220 1.93 -15.41 6.45
N GLU A 221 3.17 -15.00 6.71
CA GLU A 221 3.90 -15.36 7.93
C GLU A 221 3.63 -14.37 9.06
N VAL A 222 3.60 -13.06 8.75
CA VAL A 222 3.56 -11.98 9.75
C VAL A 222 2.18 -11.35 9.95
N LEU A 223 1.20 -11.73 9.14
CA LEU A 223 -0.19 -11.30 9.28
C LEU A 223 -1.11 -12.51 9.43
N LYS A 224 -2.21 -12.33 10.14
CA LYS A 224 -3.38 -13.22 10.09
C LYS A 224 -4.57 -12.45 9.52
N LEU A 225 -5.40 -13.12 8.72
CA LEU A 225 -6.70 -12.59 8.33
C LEU A 225 -7.61 -12.63 9.56
N LYS A 226 -7.97 -11.46 10.09
CA LYS A 226 -8.95 -11.33 11.18
C LYS A 226 -10.36 -11.58 10.66
N GLY A 227 -10.62 -11.13 9.43
CA GLY A 227 -11.87 -11.34 8.71
C GLY A 227 -12.02 -10.32 7.58
N ALA A 228 -13.19 -10.29 6.93
CA ALA A 228 -13.52 -9.28 5.94
C ALA A 228 -14.92 -8.72 6.17
N LEU A 229 -15.08 -7.43 5.90
CA LEU A 229 -16.37 -6.76 5.91
C LEU A 229 -16.86 -6.63 4.47
N ILE A 230 -18.09 -7.06 4.21
CA ILE A 230 -18.74 -6.81 2.93
C ILE A 230 -19.57 -5.57 3.07
N CYS A 231 -19.22 -4.56 2.30
CA CYS A 231 -19.72 -3.21 2.47
C CYS A 231 -20.35 -2.68 1.19
N GLU A 232 -21.27 -1.74 1.36
CA GLU A 232 -21.85 -0.96 0.28
C GLU A 232 -21.26 0.45 0.29
N LYS A 233 -20.83 0.95 -0.86
CA LYS A 233 -20.39 2.33 -1.03
C LYS A 233 -21.62 3.23 -1.23
N LEU A 234 -22.03 3.93 -0.18
CA LEU A 234 -23.12 4.91 -0.28
C LEU A 234 -22.69 6.19 -1.00
N PRO A 235 -23.60 6.87 -1.72
CA PRO A 235 -23.30 8.13 -2.41
C PRO A 235 -22.70 9.18 -1.49
N GLN A 236 -21.59 9.79 -1.91
CA GLN A 236 -20.93 10.89 -1.19
C GLN A 236 -20.54 10.62 0.28
N SER A 237 -20.58 9.37 0.73
CA SER A 237 -20.18 8.97 2.09
C SER A 237 -18.90 8.14 2.09
N TYR A 238 -18.09 8.34 3.13
CA TYR A 238 -16.95 7.47 3.48
C TYR A 238 -17.24 6.60 4.70
N GLU A 239 -18.47 6.64 5.22
CA GLU A 239 -18.90 5.74 6.27
C GLU A 239 -18.89 4.29 5.78
N ILE A 240 -18.44 3.38 6.65
CA ILE A 240 -18.33 1.97 6.33
C ILE A 240 -19.71 1.31 6.57
N HIS A 241 -20.49 1.18 5.51
CA HIS A 241 -21.80 0.55 5.57
C HIS A 241 -21.70 -0.98 5.39
N VAL A 242 -21.62 -1.70 6.50
CA VAL A 242 -21.41 -3.15 6.52
C VAL A 242 -22.73 -3.90 6.29
N LYS A 243 -22.74 -4.85 5.35
CA LYS A 243 -23.88 -5.72 5.04
C LYS A 243 -23.76 -7.09 5.71
N CYS A 244 -22.57 -7.67 5.67
CA CYS A 244 -22.23 -8.91 6.35
C CYS A 244 -20.73 -8.98 6.59
N ILE A 245 -20.31 -9.94 7.39
CA ILE A 245 -18.90 -10.22 7.64
C ILE A 245 -18.54 -11.61 7.15
N GLN A 246 -17.26 -11.81 6.85
CA GLN A 246 -16.62 -13.11 6.77
C GLN A 246 -15.66 -13.21 7.95
N SER A 247 -15.73 -14.32 8.69
CA SER A 247 -14.88 -14.58 9.86
C SER A 247 -14.14 -15.90 9.79
N GLU A 248 -14.71 -16.92 9.12
CA GLU A 248 -14.18 -18.28 9.15
C GLU A 248 -14.22 -18.95 7.77
N PHE A 249 -13.58 -20.12 7.70
CA PHE A 249 -13.64 -21.05 6.57
C PHE A 249 -14.11 -22.41 7.06
N ASP A 250 -15.00 -23.06 6.31
CA ASP A 250 -15.45 -24.41 6.64
C ASP A 250 -14.35 -25.46 6.41
N SER A 251 -14.66 -26.72 6.75
CA SER A 251 -13.74 -27.86 6.52
C SER A 251 -13.31 -28.07 5.06
N SER A 252 -14.05 -27.50 4.09
CA SER A 252 -13.70 -27.51 2.67
C SER A 252 -12.92 -26.27 2.22
N GLY A 253 -12.61 -25.36 3.15
CA GLY A 253 -11.92 -24.10 2.90
C GLY A 253 -12.81 -22.98 2.36
N LYS A 254 -14.15 -23.15 2.35
CA LYS A 254 -15.09 -22.13 1.87
C LYS A 254 -15.39 -21.09 2.93
N ALA A 255 -15.32 -19.83 2.53
CA ALA A 255 -15.62 -18.68 3.36
C ALA A 255 -17.06 -18.74 3.90
N GLN A 256 -17.20 -18.54 5.21
CA GLN A 256 -18.49 -18.44 5.90
C GLN A 256 -18.84 -16.97 6.16
N PHE A 257 -20.07 -16.59 5.80
CA PHE A 257 -20.56 -15.22 5.92
C PHE A 257 -21.69 -15.14 6.94
N TYR A 258 -21.66 -14.09 7.76
CA TYR A 258 -22.57 -13.88 8.87
C TYR A 258 -23.19 -12.48 8.80
N ALA A 259 -24.46 -12.38 9.15
CA ALA A 259 -25.15 -11.10 9.21
C ALA A 259 -24.59 -10.20 10.32
N VAL A 260 -24.74 -8.89 10.16
CA VAL A 260 -24.46 -7.93 11.24
C VAL A 260 -25.41 -8.19 12.41
N GLY A 261 -24.90 -8.17 13.64
CA GLY A 261 -25.63 -8.56 14.86
C GLY A 261 -25.60 -10.05 15.19
N SER A 262 -24.93 -10.88 14.40
CA SER A 262 -24.66 -12.29 14.74
C SER A 262 -23.66 -12.42 15.89
N GLU A 263 -23.68 -13.57 16.58
CA GLU A 263 -22.67 -13.87 17.60
C GLU A 263 -21.25 -13.84 17.02
N GLU A 264 -21.08 -14.38 15.81
CA GLU A 264 -19.80 -14.41 15.10
C GLU A 264 -19.30 -12.99 14.81
N GLN A 265 -20.18 -12.07 14.42
CA GLN A 265 -19.81 -10.68 14.23
C GLN A 265 -19.37 -10.02 15.53
N HIS A 266 -20.07 -10.24 16.64
CA HIS A 266 -19.67 -9.69 17.93
C HIS A 266 -18.34 -10.27 18.45
N LYS A 267 -18.03 -11.54 18.13
CA LYS A 267 -16.75 -12.16 18.50
C LYS A 267 -15.56 -11.54 17.75
N VAL A 268 -15.71 -11.27 16.45
CA VAL A 268 -14.60 -10.85 15.59
C VAL A 268 -14.49 -9.32 15.48
N PHE A 269 -15.62 -8.65 15.32
CA PHE A 269 -15.70 -7.19 15.11
C PHE A 269 -16.73 -6.56 16.06
N PRO A 270 -16.54 -6.62 17.39
CA PRO A 270 -17.51 -6.10 18.38
C PRO A 270 -17.83 -4.61 18.19
N GLU A 271 -16.95 -3.85 17.55
CA GLU A 271 -17.12 -2.44 17.22
C GLU A 271 -18.19 -2.17 16.14
N ILE A 272 -18.58 -3.18 15.36
CA ILE A 272 -19.60 -3.02 14.32
C ILE A 272 -20.98 -3.19 14.96
N THR A 273 -21.82 -2.17 14.81
CA THR A 273 -23.22 -2.19 15.26
C THR A 273 -24.17 -2.19 14.06
N PRO A 274 -25.35 -2.81 14.17
CA PRO A 274 -26.39 -2.67 13.16
C PRO A 274 -26.71 -1.19 12.94
N VAL A 275 -26.78 -0.77 11.68
CA VAL A 275 -27.28 0.56 11.34
C VAL A 275 -28.79 0.53 11.56
N SER A 276 -29.26 1.35 12.49
CA SER A 276 -30.68 1.52 12.85
C SER A 276 -31.49 2.17 11.75
#